data_AF-A0A4Q6XZ72-F1
#
_entry.id   AF-A0A4Q6XZ72-F1
#
_cell.length_a   1.000
_cell.length_b   1.000
_cell.length_c   1.000
_cell.angle_alpha   90.00
_cell.angle_beta   90.00
_cell.angle_gamma   90.00
#
_symmetry.space_group_name_H-M   'P 1'
#
loop_
_entity.id
_entity.type
_entity.pdbx_description
1 polymer ?
#
loop_
_entity_poly.entity_id
_entity_poly.type
_entity_poly.pdbx_seq_one_letter_code
_entity_poly.pdbx_strand_id
1 'polypeptide(L)'
;MRTLIDLPEDDMKWLDLQAAENGKSRAALVREAVSKYRAENQSDKKKEWLDAAFGIWKDRTDIGDAVEWQRRERASWTRPWDDDYEDVKAEFPDLFDEQDDREREFYLSRQREKK
;
A
#
# COMPACT_ATOMS: atom_id res chain seq x y z
N MET A 1 12.14 39.83 -0.47
CA MET A 1 13.41 39.96 -1.21
C MET A 1 13.09 40.37 -2.64
N ARG A 2 13.83 41.30 -3.24
CA ARG A 2 13.67 41.74 -4.64
C ARG A 2 14.86 41.24 -5.43
N THR A 3 14.61 40.61 -6.57
CA THR A 3 15.63 40.02 -7.44
C THR A 3 15.44 40.58 -8.84
N LEU A 4 16.55 40.81 -9.55
CA LEU A 4 16.54 41.19 -10.96
C LEU A 4 16.77 39.92 -11.79
N ILE A 5 15.90 39.70 -12.76
CA ILE A 5 15.93 38.52 -13.64
C ILE A 5 15.88 39.07 -15.06
N ASP A 6 16.78 38.58 -15.91
CA ASP A 6 16.76 38.90 -17.33
C ASP A 6 15.83 37.94 -18.06
N LEU A 7 14.94 38.48 -18.88
CA LEU A 7 13.93 37.73 -19.62
C LEU A 7 13.89 38.29 -21.05
N PRO A 8 13.86 37.41 -22.08
CA PRO A 8 13.63 37.82 -23.45
C PRO A 8 12.39 38.71 -23.58
N GLU A 9 12.41 39.64 -24.53
CA GLU A 9 11.33 40.62 -24.72
C GLU A 9 9.98 39.94 -25.03
N ASP A 10 10.02 38.83 -25.76
CA ASP A 10 8.83 38.04 -26.09
C ASP A 10 8.21 37.36 -24.86
N ASP A 11 9.05 36.84 -23.95
CA ASP A 11 8.59 36.25 -22.68
C ASP A 11 7.96 37.31 -21.77
N MET A 12 8.50 38.52 -21.77
CA MET A 12 7.93 39.66 -21.03
C MET A 12 6.55 40.06 -21.57
N LYS A 13 6.39 40.15 -22.90
CA LYS A 13 5.10 40.44 -23.54
C LYS A 13 4.08 39.36 -23.24
N TRP A 14 4.50 38.10 -23.30
CA TRP A 14 3.66 36.96 -22.97
C TRP A 14 3.19 37.00 -21.50
N LEU A 15 4.09 37.27 -20.55
CA LEU A 15 3.75 37.41 -19.13
C LEU A 15 2.76 38.55 -18.87
N ASP A 16 2.90 39.67 -19.57
CA ASP A 16 1.97 40.81 -19.47
C ASP A 16 0.57 40.44 -19.95
N LEU A 17 0.47 39.74 -21.08
CA LEU A 17 -0.79 39.26 -21.61
C LEU A 17 -1.47 38.26 -20.67
N GLN A 18 -0.70 37.29 -20.15
CA GLN A 18 -1.20 36.31 -19.17
C GLN A 18 -1.62 36.97 -17.84
N ALA A 19 -0.89 38.00 -17.39
CA ALA A 19 -1.25 38.75 -16.20
C ALA A 19 -2.59 39.50 -16.40
N ALA A 20 -2.79 40.12 -17.56
CA ALA A 20 -4.01 40.83 -17.91
C ALA A 20 -5.22 39.89 -18.02
N GLU A 21 -5.08 38.76 -18.71
CA GLU A 21 -6.14 37.74 -18.86
C GLU A 21 -6.59 37.18 -17.50
N ASN A 22 -5.64 36.95 -16.58
CA ASN A 22 -5.93 36.38 -15.27
C ASN A 22 -6.26 37.44 -14.20
N GLY A 23 -6.27 38.73 -14.54
CA GLY A 23 -6.50 39.83 -13.59
C GLY A 23 -5.46 39.92 -12.46
N LYS A 24 -4.24 39.40 -12.69
CA LYS A 24 -3.17 39.32 -11.69
C LYS A 24 -2.05 40.30 -12.03
N SER A 25 -1.27 40.70 -11.03
CA SER A 25 0.00 41.39 -11.31
C SER A 25 1.01 40.41 -11.90
N ARG A 26 1.86 40.87 -12.82
CA ARG A 26 3.01 40.11 -13.34
C ARG A 26 3.81 39.41 -12.24
N ALA A 27 4.13 40.14 -11.17
CA ALA A 27 4.90 39.60 -10.05
C ALA A 27 4.15 38.49 -9.30
N ALA A 28 2.82 38.52 -9.24
CA ALA A 28 2.02 37.43 -8.68
C ALA A 28 2.07 36.18 -9.56
N LEU A 29 1.98 36.35 -10.89
CA LEU A 29 2.09 35.26 -11.86
C LEU A 29 3.46 34.56 -11.76
N VAL A 30 4.55 35.33 -11.69
CA VAL A 30 5.92 34.79 -11.53
C VAL A 30 6.06 34.03 -10.20
N ARG A 31 5.52 34.55 -9.09
CA ARG A 31 5.54 33.83 -7.80
C ARG A 31 4.79 32.51 -7.86
N GLU A 32 3.65 32.48 -8.55
CA GLU A 32 2.86 31.26 -8.74
C GLU A 32 3.62 30.24 -9.58
N ALA A 33 4.22 30.67 -10.70
CA ALA A 33 5.03 29.82 -11.56
C ALA A 33 6.22 29.19 -10.81
N VAL A 34 6.97 30.00 -10.03
CA VAL A 34 8.08 29.50 -9.22
C VAL A 34 7.60 28.50 -8.15
N SER A 35 6.43 28.75 -7.55
CA SER A 35 5.85 27.85 -6.56
C SER A 35 5.45 26.50 -7.17
N LYS A 36 4.83 26.51 -8.36
CA LYS A 36 4.48 25.31 -9.12
C LYS A 36 5.72 24.53 -9.54
N TYR A 37 6.71 25.20 -10.15
CA TYR A 37 7.98 24.58 -10.53
C TYR A 37 8.66 23.91 -9.35
N ARG A 38 8.68 24.56 -8.17
CA ARG A 38 9.25 23.95 -6.96
C ARG A 38 8.48 22.70 -6.51
N ALA A 39 7.15 22.71 -6.58
CA ALA A 39 6.33 21.57 -6.20
C ALA A 39 6.53 20.39 -7.16
N GLU A 40 6.60 20.65 -8.47
CA GLU A 40 6.88 19.64 -9.51
C GLU A 40 8.26 19.02 -9.29
N ASN A 41 9.31 19.82 -9.13
CA ASN A 41 10.67 19.32 -8.89
C ASN A 41 10.82 18.59 -7.54
N GLN A 42 10.06 18.99 -6.52
CA GLN A 42 9.99 18.24 -5.26
C GLN A 42 9.30 16.90 -5.45
N SER A 43 8.30 16.83 -6.33
CA SER A 43 7.58 15.58 -6.60
C SER A 43 8.46 14.57 -7.33
N ASP A 44 9.35 15.00 -8.23
CA ASP A 44 10.26 14.10 -8.94
C ASP A 44 11.40 13.61 -8.04
N LYS A 45 12.00 14.47 -7.21
CA LYS A 45 12.93 14.02 -6.16
C LYS A 45 12.27 13.13 -5.11
N LYS A 46 10.97 13.31 -4.86
CA LYS A 46 10.16 12.41 -4.03
C LYS A 46 9.77 11.11 -4.73
N LYS A 47 10.07 10.88 -6.00
CA LYS A 47 9.80 9.58 -6.64
C LYS A 47 11.01 8.67 -6.61
N GLU A 48 12.22 9.21 -6.47
CA GLU A 48 13.46 8.40 -6.37
C GLU A 48 13.42 7.38 -5.21
N TRP A 49 12.77 7.70 -4.09
CA TRP A 49 12.61 6.73 -2.99
C TRP A 49 11.63 5.60 -3.33
N LEU A 50 10.66 5.83 -4.23
CA LEU A 50 9.72 4.78 -4.66
C LEU A 50 10.46 3.71 -5.44
N ASP A 51 11.37 4.12 -6.33
CA ASP A 51 12.21 3.20 -7.10
C ASP A 51 13.16 2.42 -6.17
N ALA A 52 13.70 3.07 -5.14
CA ALA A 52 14.54 2.42 -4.13
C ALA A 52 13.75 1.49 -3.17
N ALA A 53 12.48 1.79 -2.92
CA ALA A 53 11.62 0.97 -2.06
C ALA A 53 11.02 -0.22 -2.81
N PHE A 54 10.86 -0.13 -4.13
CA PHE A 54 10.32 -1.22 -4.93
C PHE A 54 11.21 -2.46 -4.85
N GLY A 55 10.68 -3.55 -4.27
CA GLY A 55 11.42 -4.79 -4.13
C GLY A 55 12.43 -4.84 -2.98
N ILE A 56 12.44 -3.86 -2.06
CA ILE A 56 13.38 -3.82 -0.92
C ILE A 56 13.33 -5.08 -0.01
N TRP A 57 12.25 -5.86 -0.06
CA TRP A 57 12.07 -7.10 0.71
C TRP A 57 12.27 -8.37 -0.13
N LYS A 58 12.47 -8.26 -1.46
CA LYS A 58 12.44 -9.39 -2.39
C LYS A 58 13.52 -10.44 -2.10
N ASP A 59 14.72 -9.98 -1.75
CA ASP A 59 15.88 -10.85 -1.56
C ASP A 59 16.22 -11.08 -0.08
N ARG A 60 15.32 -10.69 0.84
CA ARG A 60 15.49 -10.95 2.27
C ARG A 60 15.14 -12.40 2.58
N THR A 61 16.12 -13.15 3.07
CA THR A 61 15.97 -14.56 3.45
C THR A 61 15.76 -14.77 4.96
N ASP A 62 15.89 -13.71 5.76
CA ASP A 62 15.72 -13.75 7.21
C ASP A 62 14.27 -13.57 7.65
N ILE A 63 13.36 -13.32 6.69
CA ILE A 63 11.92 -13.28 6.89
C ILE A 63 11.38 -14.48 6.13
N GLY A 64 10.64 -15.35 6.81
CA GLY A 64 10.07 -16.55 6.20
C GLY A 64 9.08 -16.25 5.08
N ASP A 65 8.60 -17.30 4.41
CA ASP A 65 7.61 -17.18 3.35
C ASP A 65 6.27 -16.65 3.91
N ALA A 66 5.78 -15.56 3.32
CA ALA A 66 4.55 -14.90 3.75
C ALA A 66 3.30 -15.75 3.48
N VAL A 67 3.29 -16.55 2.41
CA VAL A 67 2.19 -17.47 2.08
C VAL A 67 2.17 -18.62 3.06
N GLU A 68 3.32 -19.19 3.41
CA GLU A 68 3.40 -20.23 4.46
C GLU A 68 2.89 -19.68 5.80
N TRP A 69 3.35 -18.50 6.21
CA TRP A 69 2.88 -17.85 7.43
C TRP A 69 1.36 -17.63 7.40
N GLN A 70 0.82 -17.07 6.31
CA GLN A 70 -0.61 -16.84 6.17
C GLN A 70 -1.44 -18.13 6.17
N ARG A 71 -0.94 -19.22 5.56
CA ARG A 71 -1.63 -20.51 5.55
C ARG A 71 -1.73 -21.07 6.96
N ARG A 72 -0.63 -21.06 7.71
CA ARG A 72 -0.59 -21.50 9.10
C ARG A 72 -1.49 -20.65 10.00
N GLU A 73 -1.50 -19.32 9.81
CA GLU A 73 -2.34 -18.41 10.59
C GLU A 73 -3.84 -18.62 10.29
N ARG A 74 -4.21 -18.99 9.06
CA ARG A 74 -5.60 -19.37 8.76
C ARG A 74 -5.95 -20.72 9.37
N ALA A 75 -5.03 -21.68 9.33
CA ALA A 75 -5.23 -23.01 9.91
C ALA A 75 -5.50 -22.96 11.43
N SER A 76 -4.85 -22.04 12.16
CA SER A 76 -5.09 -21.88 13.60
C SER A 76 -6.48 -21.34 13.95
N TRP A 77 -7.24 -20.86 12.95
CA TRP A 77 -8.61 -20.36 13.12
C TRP A 77 -9.66 -21.42 12.79
N THR A 78 -9.26 -22.56 12.21
CA THR A 78 -10.17 -23.67 11.90
C THR A 78 -10.82 -24.19 13.18
N ARG A 79 -12.10 -24.51 13.07
CA ARG A 79 -12.93 -25.00 14.17
C ARG A 79 -13.30 -26.47 13.97
N PRO A 80 -13.57 -27.22 15.05
CA PRO A 80 -13.97 -28.62 14.95
C PRO A 80 -15.22 -28.88 14.11
N TRP A 81 -16.09 -27.89 13.93
CA TRP A 81 -17.30 -28.02 13.11
C TRP A 81 -17.14 -27.54 11.65
N ASP A 82 -15.96 -27.03 11.28
CA ASP A 82 -15.70 -26.61 9.90
C ASP A 82 -15.52 -27.83 8.99
N ASP A 83 -15.97 -27.71 7.73
CA ASP A 83 -15.98 -28.84 6.80
C ASP A 83 -14.57 -29.34 6.46
N ASP A 84 -13.58 -28.45 6.49
CA ASP A 84 -12.17 -28.69 6.14
C ASP A 84 -11.29 -29.08 7.34
N TYR A 85 -11.85 -29.27 8.55
CA TYR A 85 -11.09 -29.59 9.76
C TYR A 85 -10.07 -30.73 9.59
N GLU A 86 -10.47 -31.85 8.95
CA GLU A 86 -9.58 -33.00 8.78
C GLU A 86 -8.41 -32.70 7.84
N ASP A 87 -8.65 -31.93 6.78
CA ASP A 87 -7.64 -31.56 5.80
C ASP A 87 -6.63 -30.58 6.42
N VAL A 88 -7.12 -29.58 7.16
CA VAL A 88 -6.27 -28.60 7.86
C VAL A 88 -5.47 -29.26 8.97
N LYS A 89 -6.07 -30.17 9.74
CA LYS A 89 -5.38 -30.93 10.78
C LYS A 89 -4.30 -31.85 10.21
N ALA A 90 -4.53 -32.44 9.04
CA ALA A 90 -3.52 -33.25 8.37
C ALA A 90 -2.30 -32.41 7.94
N GLU A 91 -2.52 -31.16 7.52
CA GLU A 91 -1.45 -30.23 7.12
C GLU A 91 -0.72 -29.60 8.33
N PHE A 92 -1.45 -29.25 9.39
CA PHE A 92 -0.94 -28.56 10.58
C PHE A 92 -1.34 -29.25 11.89
N PRO A 93 -0.89 -30.50 12.15
CA PRO A 93 -1.34 -31.29 13.29
C PRO A 93 -0.97 -30.68 14.65
N ASP A 94 0.05 -29.83 14.68
CA ASP A 94 0.52 -29.17 15.89
C ASP A 94 -0.36 -27.99 16.35
N LEU A 95 -1.31 -27.56 15.52
CA LEU A 95 -2.27 -26.50 15.84
C LEU A 95 -3.55 -27.00 16.52
N PHE A 96 -3.75 -28.31 16.59
CA PHE A 96 -4.96 -28.93 17.13
C PHE A 96 -4.61 -29.80 18.33
N ASP A 97 -5.50 -29.85 19.32
CA ASP A 97 -5.30 -30.67 20.51
C ASP A 97 -6.37 -31.78 20.67
N GLU A 98 -6.24 -32.56 21.73
CA GLU A 98 -7.19 -33.65 22.04
C GLU A 98 -8.61 -33.14 22.40
N GLN A 99 -8.76 -31.87 22.77
CA GLN A 99 -10.07 -31.26 23.01
C GLN A 99 -10.76 -30.96 21.68
N ASP A 100 -10.05 -30.40 20.70
CA ASP A 100 -10.58 -30.17 19.35
C ASP A 100 -11.11 -31.46 18.71
N ASP A 101 -10.39 -32.57 18.87
CA ASP A 101 -10.79 -33.88 18.37
C ASP A 101 -12.06 -34.42 19.02
N ARG A 102 -12.19 -34.26 20.34
CA ARG A 102 -13.41 -34.66 21.05
C ARG A 102 -14.61 -33.82 20.62
N GLU A 103 -14.40 -32.53 20.34
CA GLU A 103 -15.44 -31.65 19.83
C GLU A 103 -15.85 -32.00 18.40
N ARG A 104 -14.88 -32.37 17.55
CA ARG A 104 -15.12 -32.87 16.19
C ARG A 104 -15.98 -34.13 16.20
N GLU A 105 -15.64 -35.11 17.03
CA GLU A 105 -16.41 -36.34 17.19
C GLU A 105 -17.84 -36.07 17.66
N PHE A 106 -18.00 -35.18 18.64
CA PHE A 106 -19.31 -34.75 19.13
C PHE A 106 -20.14 -34.04 18.07
N TYR A 107 -19.53 -33.17 17.26
CA TYR A 107 -20.20 -32.49 16.16
C TYR A 107 -20.69 -33.50 15.10
N LEU A 108 -19.84 -34.45 14.70
CA LEU A 108 -20.19 -35.46 13.71
C LEU A 108 -21.30 -36.40 14.22
N SER A 109 -21.30 -36.78 15.50
CA SER A 109 -22.37 -37.60 16.08
C SER A 109 -23.72 -36.86 16.05
N ARG A 110 -23.73 -35.58 16.44
CA ARG A 110 -24.92 -34.70 16.35
C ARG A 110 -25.45 -34.56 14.93
N GLN A 111 -24.58 -34.47 13.93
CA GLN A 111 -24.99 -34.39 12.52
C GLN A 111 -25.59 -35.71 12.02
N ARG A 112 -25.06 -36.86 12.48
CA ARG A 112 -25.61 -38.18 12.15
C ARG A 112 -27.00 -38.41 12.76
N GLU A 113 -27.25 -37.94 13.98
CA GLU A 113 -28.56 -38.06 14.64
C GLU A 113 -29.66 -37.21 13.99
N LYS A 114 -29.29 -36.14 13.28
CA LYS A 114 -30.22 -35.24 12.59
C LYS A 114 -30.65 -35.74 11.20
N LYS A 115 -30.02 -36.78 10.68
CA LYS A 115 -30.22 -37.31 9.31
C LYS A 115 -31.06 -38.58 9.33
#